data_AF-A0A4U5VBP0-F1
#
_entry.id   AF-A0A4U5VBP0-F1
#
_cell.length_a   1.000
_cell.length_b   1.000
_cell.length_c   1.000
_cell.angle_alpha   90.00
_cell.angle_beta   90.00
_cell.angle_gamma   90.00
#
_symmetry.space_group_name_H-M   'P 1'
#
loop_
_entity.id
_entity.type
_entity.pdbx_description
1 polymer ?
#
loop_
_entity_poly.entity_id
_entity_poly.type
_entity_poly.pdbx_seq_one_letter_code
_entity_poly.pdbx_strand_id
1 'polypeptide(L)'
;MTRPFASSVGLIFLLIGYTAAGPDSDLRPRAVRSTVCQEHVNLHTRLDGVEKKVEDTVENLETELAALLDAIEDPKWRPLLDNTGQKTVGYPQGPRAEGPVLN
;
A
#
# COMPACT_ATOMS: atom_id res chain seq x y z
N MET A 1 16.59 14.41 20.76
CA MET A 1 16.41 14.52 19.30
C MET A 1 17.68 15.09 18.69
N THR A 2 18.59 14.25 18.20
CA THR A 2 19.73 14.66 17.35
C THR A 2 19.98 13.56 16.34
N ARG A 3 19.68 13.86 15.07
CA ARG A 3 19.65 12.96 13.92
C ARG A 3 21.07 12.61 13.44
N PRO A 4 21.32 11.37 12.96
CA PRO A 4 22.61 10.98 12.40
C PRO A 4 22.74 11.44 10.94
N PHE A 5 23.06 12.72 10.73
CA PHE A 5 23.42 13.24 9.39
C PHE A 5 24.85 12.88 8.96
N ALA A 6 25.64 12.25 9.84
CA ALA A 6 27.03 11.88 9.56
C ALA A 6 27.17 10.69 8.58
N SER A 7 26.12 9.87 8.42
CA SER A 7 26.18 8.66 7.58
C SER A 7 26.16 8.95 6.09
N SER A 8 25.44 9.99 5.64
CA SER A 8 25.36 10.33 4.21
C SER A 8 26.62 11.03 3.69
N VAL A 9 27.28 11.84 4.52
CA VAL A 9 28.50 12.57 4.13
C VAL A 9 29.66 11.60 3.90
N GLY A 10 29.81 10.59 4.76
CA GLY A 10 30.81 9.54 4.57
C GLY A 10 30.61 8.76 3.27
N LEU A 11 29.35 8.47 2.91
CA LEU A 11 29.00 7.80 1.65
C LEU A 11 29.39 8.64 0.42
N ILE A 12 29.15 9.95 0.47
CA ILE A 12 29.48 10.89 -0.61
C ILE A 12 31.00 10.96 -0.82
N PHE A 13 31.80 11.04 0.25
CA PHE A 13 33.26 11.03 0.14
C PHE A 13 33.81 9.70 -0.42
N LEU A 14 33.19 8.58 -0.07
CA LEU A 14 33.53 7.25 -0.59
C LEU A 14 33.29 7.15 -2.10
N LEU A 15 32.16 7.70 -2.58
CA LEU A 15 31.82 7.74 -4.00
C LEU A 15 32.76 8.65 -4.80
N ILE A 16 33.14 9.82 -4.26
CA ILE A 16 34.06 10.75 -4.91
C ILE A 16 35.48 10.14 -4.99
N GLY A 17 35.95 9.51 -3.91
CA GLY A 17 37.26 8.83 -3.89
C GLY A 17 37.35 7.66 -4.89
N TYR A 18 36.24 6.93 -5.09
CA TYR A 18 36.17 5.84 -6.07
C TYR A 18 36.31 6.31 -7.52
N THR A 19 35.99 7.58 -7.82
CA THR A 19 36.15 8.17 -9.17
C THR A 19 37.56 8.74 -9.41
N ALA A 20 38.32 9.04 -8.34
CA ALA A 20 39.64 9.65 -8.43
C ALA A 20 40.79 8.63 -8.42
N ALA A 21 40.61 7.47 -7.77
CA ALA A 21 41.49 6.32 -7.93
C ALA A 21 41.04 5.56 -9.19
N GLY A 22 41.67 5.86 -10.33
CA GLY A 22 41.48 5.09 -11.56
C GLY A 22 41.57 3.59 -11.25
N PRO A 23 40.66 2.75 -11.76
CA PRO A 23 40.69 1.34 -11.44
C PRO A 23 42.03 0.79 -11.93
N ASP A 24 42.89 0.41 -11.00
CA ASP A 24 43.94 -0.57 -11.25
C ASP A 24 43.23 -1.78 -11.86
N SER A 25 43.31 -1.83 -13.18
CA SER A 25 42.51 -2.68 -14.04
C SER A 25 43.22 -4.03 -14.15
N ASP A 26 43.49 -4.64 -13.00
CA ASP A 26 43.97 -6.01 -12.94
C ASP A 26 42.76 -6.96 -12.88
N LEU A 27 42.33 -7.34 -14.09
CA LEU A 27 41.78 -8.66 -14.40
C LEU A 27 40.53 -9.15 -13.65
N ARG A 28 39.51 -8.31 -13.44
CA ARG A 28 38.13 -8.83 -13.23
C ARG A 28 37.44 -9.03 -14.58
N PRO A 29 37.04 -10.25 -14.98
CA PRO A 29 36.61 -10.54 -16.34
C PRO A 29 35.39 -9.68 -16.72
N ARG A 30 35.47 -9.00 -17.86
CA ARG A 30 34.38 -8.23 -18.48
C ARG A 30 33.05 -9.01 -18.51
N ALA A 31 33.10 -10.34 -18.56
CA ALA A 31 31.95 -11.23 -18.45
C ALA A 31 31.19 -11.09 -17.11
N VAL A 32 31.88 -10.96 -15.97
CA VAL A 32 31.25 -10.83 -14.63
C VAL A 32 30.60 -9.45 -14.44
N ARG A 33 31.11 -8.41 -15.12
CA ARG A 33 30.40 -7.11 -15.16
C ARG A 33 29.16 -7.20 -16.07
N SER A 34 29.25 -7.94 -17.17
CA SER A 34 28.13 -8.14 -18.09
C SER A 34 26.98 -8.93 -17.45
N THR A 35 27.28 -9.91 -16.58
CA THR A 35 26.24 -10.66 -15.85
C THR A 35 25.53 -9.79 -14.83
N VAL A 36 26.25 -8.95 -14.07
CA VAL A 36 25.64 -8.04 -13.10
C VAL A 36 24.76 -6.98 -13.79
N CYS A 37 25.20 -6.44 -14.93
CA CYS A 37 24.36 -5.55 -15.74
C CYS A 37 23.11 -6.27 -16.27
N GLN A 38 23.24 -7.53 -16.70
CA GLN A 38 22.11 -8.33 -17.17
C GLN A 38 21.12 -8.68 -16.06
N GLU A 39 21.61 -9.02 -14.87
CA GLU A 39 20.81 -9.27 -13.67
C GLU A 39 20.04 -8.01 -13.26
N HIS A 40 20.69 -6.85 -13.31
CA HIS A 40 20.04 -5.57 -13.02
C HIS A 40 18.93 -5.25 -14.05
N VAL A 41 19.17 -5.45 -15.35
CA VAL A 41 18.13 -5.30 -16.38
C VAL A 41 16.96 -6.27 -16.14
N ASN A 42 17.25 -7.54 -15.83
CA ASN A 42 16.22 -8.52 -15.54
C ASN A 42 15.38 -8.15 -14.30
N LEU A 43 16.02 -7.63 -13.26
CA LEU A 43 15.34 -7.13 -12.08
C LEU A 43 14.39 -5.98 -12.41
N HIS A 44 14.85 -4.99 -13.18
CA HIS A 44 14.00 -3.87 -13.62
C HIS A 44 12.83 -4.35 -14.47
N THR A 45 13.05 -5.25 -15.44
CA THR A 45 11.94 -5.83 -16.23
C THR A 45 10.90 -6.53 -15.35
N ARG A 46 11.34 -7.25 -14.30
CA ARG A 46 10.41 -7.89 -13.36
C ARG A 46 9.68 -6.86 -12.49
N LEU A 47 10.36 -5.79 -12.10
CA LEU A 47 9.75 -4.70 -11.34
C LEU A 47 8.70 -3.97 -12.19
N ASP A 48 9.00 -3.64 -13.44
CA ASP A 48 8.07 -3.05 -14.39
C ASP A 48 6.83 -3.95 -14.59
N GLY A 49 7.05 -5.27 -14.66
CA GLY A 49 5.95 -6.24 -14.75
C GLY A 49 5.08 -6.28 -13.49
N VAL A 50 5.67 -6.10 -12.31
CA VAL A 50 4.93 -6.00 -11.05
C VAL A 50 4.18 -4.68 -10.97
N GLU A 51 4.81 -3.55 -11.33
CA GLU A 51 4.19 -2.23 -11.39
C GLU A 51 2.96 -2.23 -12.31
N LYS A 52 3.13 -2.70 -13.55
CA LYS A 52 2.03 -2.89 -14.51
C LYS A 52 0.89 -3.72 -13.93
N LYS A 53 1.22 -4.85 -13.29
CA LYS A 53 0.19 -5.73 -12.71
C LYS A 53 -0.55 -5.05 -11.57
N VAL A 54 0.14 -4.28 -10.73
CA VAL A 54 -0.49 -3.51 -9.66
C VAL A 54 -1.41 -2.46 -10.25
N GLU A 55 -0.96 -1.68 -11.22
CA GLU A 55 -1.78 -0.69 -11.93
C GLU A 55 -3.05 -1.33 -12.52
N ASP A 56 -2.90 -2.40 -13.29
CA ASP A 56 -4.02 -3.12 -13.93
C ASP A 56 -5.02 -3.64 -12.88
N THR A 57 -4.53 -4.15 -11.74
CA THR A 57 -5.42 -4.65 -10.67
C THR A 57 -6.15 -3.53 -9.95
N VAL A 58 -5.50 -2.39 -9.74
CA VAL A 58 -6.13 -1.22 -9.10
C VAL A 58 -7.21 -0.66 -10.02
N GLU A 59 -6.91 -0.48 -11.31
CA GLU A 59 -7.89 -0.04 -12.30
C GLU A 59 -9.09 -1.00 -12.37
N ASN A 60 -8.85 -2.32 -12.41
CA ASN A 60 -9.93 -3.30 -12.38
C ASN A 60 -10.79 -3.19 -11.11
N LEU A 61 -10.17 -3.09 -9.93
CA LEU A 61 -10.89 -2.95 -8.66
C LEU A 61 -11.72 -1.65 -8.60
N GLU A 62 -11.20 -0.54 -9.14
CA GLU A 62 -11.93 0.73 -9.21
C GLU A 62 -13.17 0.59 -10.11
N THR A 63 -13.04 -0.06 -11.26
CA THR A 63 -14.18 -0.29 -12.15
C THR A 63 -15.23 -1.21 -11.54
N GLU A 64 -14.81 -2.30 -10.88
CA GLU A 64 -15.72 -3.22 -10.19
C GLU A 64 -16.41 -2.56 -9.01
N LEU A 65 -15.70 -1.74 -8.24
CA LEU A 65 -16.26 -1.01 -7.11
C LEU A 65 -17.29 0.03 -7.59
N ALA A 66 -16.99 0.75 -8.67
CA ALA A 66 -17.93 1.70 -9.27
C ALA A 66 -19.20 0.98 -9.76
N ALA A 67 -19.06 -0.16 -10.44
CA ALA A 67 -20.19 -0.96 -10.89
C ALA A 67 -21.01 -1.51 -9.72
N LEU A 68 -20.34 -1.94 -8.64
CA LEU A 68 -21.02 -2.42 -7.44
C LEU A 68 -21.78 -1.31 -6.72
N LEU A 69 -21.19 -0.12 -6.60
CA LEU A 69 -21.85 1.04 -6.00
C LEU A 69 -23.08 1.45 -6.81
N ASP A 70 -22.97 1.53 -8.14
CA ASP A 70 -24.10 1.81 -9.03
C ASP A 70 -25.24 0.78 -8.85
N ALA A 71 -24.89 -0.51 -8.74
CA ALA A 71 -25.85 -1.57 -8.52
C ALA A 71 -26.57 -1.49 -7.16
N ILE A 72 -25.90 -0.96 -6.12
CA ILE A 72 -26.47 -0.79 -4.78
C ILE A 72 -27.34 0.48 -4.72
N GLU A 73 -26.91 1.56 -5.38
CA GLU A 73 -27.66 2.82 -5.46
C GLU A 73 -28.92 2.73 -6.34
N ASP A 74 -29.11 1.60 -7.04
CA ASP A 74 -30.32 1.33 -7.81
C ASP A 74 -31.58 1.61 -6.96
N PRO A 75 -32.51 2.46 -7.46
CA PRO A 75 -33.73 2.83 -6.76
C PRO A 75 -34.55 1.65 -6.20
N LYS A 76 -34.44 0.47 -6.80
CA LYS A 76 -35.13 -0.74 -6.32
C LYS A 76 -34.66 -1.22 -4.94
N TRP A 77 -33.43 -0.88 -4.54
CA TRP A 77 -32.85 -1.26 -3.24
C TRP A 77 -33.03 -0.19 -2.15
N ARG A 78 -33.36 1.07 -2.52
CA ARG A 78 -33.54 2.18 -1.57
C ARG A 78 -34.48 1.85 -0.41
N PRO A 79 -35.65 1.20 -0.61
CA PRO A 79 -36.53 0.84 0.51
C PRO A 79 -35.87 -0.11 1.53
N LEU A 80 -34.92 -0.95 1.12
CA LEU A 80 -34.19 -1.85 2.03
C LEU A 80 -33.03 -1.14 2.73
N LEU A 81 -32.35 -0.22 2.04
CA LEU A 81 -31.25 0.57 2.58
C LEU A 81 -31.74 1.62 3.60
N ASP A 82 -32.87 2.28 3.33
CA ASP A 82 -33.44 3.34 4.17
C ASP A 82 -33.98 2.82 5.51
N ASN A 83 -34.39 1.55 5.58
CA ASN A 83 -34.89 0.92 6.82
C ASN A 83 -33.79 0.52 7.81
N THR A 84 -32.52 0.53 7.38
CA THR A 84 -31.38 0.16 8.24
C THR A 84 -31.15 1.18 9.38
N GLY A 85 -31.64 2.41 9.22
CA GLY A 85 -31.61 3.46 10.25
C GLY A 85 -32.79 3.50 11.22
N GLN A 86 -33.89 2.78 10.94
CA GLN A 86 -35.12 2.80 11.77
C GLN A 86 -35.35 1.54 12.62
N LYS A 87 -34.63 0.46 12.37
CA LYS A 87 -34.55 -0.64 13.34
C LYS A 87 -33.52 -0.28 14.41
N THR A 88 -33.85 0.70 15.24
CA THR A 88 -33.57 0.54 16.68
C THR A 88 -34.06 -0.85 17.02
N VAL A 89 -33.11 -1.76 17.23
CA VAL A 89 -33.31 -3.04 17.90
C VAL A 89 -34.07 -2.70 19.18
N GLY A 90 -35.38 -2.88 19.14
CA GLY A 90 -36.22 -2.83 20.31
C GLY A 90 -35.79 -4.00 21.17
N TYR A 91 -34.78 -3.78 22.00
CA TYR A 91 -34.60 -4.61 23.18
C TYR A 91 -35.96 -4.65 23.86
N PRO A 92 -36.51 -5.84 24.17
CA PRO A 92 -37.68 -5.92 25.03
C PRO A 92 -37.28 -5.23 26.33
N GLN A 93 -37.86 -4.06 26.60
CA GLN A 93 -37.69 -3.38 27.86
C GLN A 93 -38.33 -4.29 28.92
N GLY A 94 -37.51 -5.10 29.58
CA GLY A 94 -37.96 -5.90 30.72
C GLY A 94 -38.60 -5.00 31.77
N PRO A 95 -39.56 -5.50 32.55
CA PRO A 95 -40.37 -4.67 33.43
C PRO A 95 -39.47 -3.88 34.38
N ARG A 96 -39.59 -2.55 34.31
CA ARG A 96 -38.93 -1.59 35.19
C ARG A 96 -39.35 -1.91 36.61
N ALA A 97 -38.43 -2.46 37.40
CA ALA A 97 -38.62 -2.61 38.84
C ALA A 97 -38.61 -1.19 39.45
N GLU A 98 -39.80 -0.67 39.70
CA GLU A 98 -40.02 0.50 40.54
C GLU A 98 -39.44 0.16 41.94
N GLY A 99 -38.33 0.80 42.30
CA GLY A 99 -37.78 0.71 43.66
C GLY A 99 -38.72 1.38 44.66
N PRO A 100 -38.68 0.99 45.95
CA PRO A 100 -39.65 1.45 46.93
C PRO A 100 -39.49 2.95 47.20
N VAL A 101 -40.60 3.68 47.11
CA VAL A 101 -40.74 5.04 47.65
C VAL A 101 -40.73 4.93 49.17
N LEU A 102 -39.65 5.36 49.80
CA LEU A 102 -39.60 5.60 51.24
C LEU A 102 -40.33 6.93 51.51
N ASN A 103 -41.47 6.85 52.19
CA ASN A 103 -42.12 7.97 52.88
C ASN A 103 -41.55 8.10 54.29
#